data_AF-K2BKK9-F1
#
_entry.id   AF-K2BKK9-F1
#
_cell.length_a   1.000
_cell.length_b   1.000
_cell.length_c   1.000
_cell.angle_alpha   90.00
_cell.angle_beta   90.00
_cell.angle_gamma   90.00
#
_symmetry.space_group_name_H-M   'P 1'
#
loop_
_entity.id
_entity.type
_entity.pdbx_description
1 polymer ?
#
loop_
_entity_poly.entity_id
_entity_poly.type
_entity_poly.pdbx_seq_one_letter_code
_entity_poly.pdbx_strand_id
1 'polypeptide(L)'
;TKNKNGRTITRLKNEEVKERLEKNYETRENQEIYTHRKERAELPFGHIKRNLGAGRFLLRGQEKVNAETSILATVFNTSRMLTLLGIDGIIDKMGKVGSGFGEKHEKDIANNLLAASLIGREIKDGQKIRCSIKNGRPSFE
;
A
#
# COMPACT_ATOMS: atom_id res chain seq x y z
N THR A 1 -23.64 -44.98 11.46
CA THR A 1 -22.40 -45.26 10.69
C THR A 1 -21.73 -46.48 11.30
N LYS A 2 -21.53 -47.57 10.55
CA LYS A 2 -21.08 -48.89 11.08
C LYS A 2 -19.55 -49.00 11.31
N ASN A 3 -18.83 -47.88 11.44
CA ASN A 3 -17.38 -47.92 11.66
C ASN A 3 -17.09 -47.98 13.17
N LYS A 4 -16.36 -49.01 13.61
CA LYS A 4 -15.96 -49.22 15.02
C LYS A 4 -15.05 -48.11 15.56
N ASN A 5 -14.34 -47.40 14.66
CA ASN A 5 -13.36 -46.36 15.03
C ASN A 5 -13.91 -44.92 14.94
N GLY A 6 -15.22 -44.74 14.73
CA GLY A 6 -15.82 -43.40 14.60
C GLY A 6 -15.40 -42.64 13.33
N ARG A 7 -15.70 -41.33 13.30
CA ARG A 7 -15.29 -40.39 12.24
C ARG A 7 -14.20 -39.47 12.80
N THR A 8 -13.00 -39.51 12.24
CA THR A 8 -11.94 -38.53 12.55
C THR A 8 -12.20 -37.25 11.77
N ILE A 9 -12.38 -36.13 12.49
CA ILE A 9 -12.51 -34.79 11.90
C ILE A 9 -11.22 -34.03 12.20
N THR A 10 -10.44 -33.76 11.15
CA THR A 10 -9.21 -32.96 11.28
C THR A 10 -9.54 -31.52 10.92
N ARG A 11 -9.40 -30.61 11.90
CA ARG A 11 -9.55 -29.16 11.72
C ARG A 11 -8.17 -28.50 11.59
N LEU A 12 -8.03 -27.54 10.68
CA LEU A 12 -6.85 -26.69 10.55
C LEU A 12 -6.86 -25.61 11.64
N LYS A 13 -5.69 -25.19 12.12
CA LYS A 13 -5.58 -24.11 13.13
C LYS A 13 -6.27 -22.81 12.73
N ASN A 14 -6.31 -22.49 11.43
CA ASN A 14 -6.86 -21.24 10.90
C ASN A 14 -8.13 -21.47 10.06
N GLU A 15 -8.89 -22.52 10.34
CA GLU A 15 -10.06 -22.89 9.52
C GLU A 15 -11.16 -21.84 9.54
N GLU A 16 -11.35 -21.15 10.67
CA GLU A 16 -12.30 -20.02 10.77
C GLU A 16 -11.98 -18.89 9.79
N VAL A 17 -10.69 -18.58 9.59
CA VAL A 17 -10.26 -17.55 8.63
C VAL A 17 -10.57 -17.99 7.20
N LYS A 18 -10.38 -19.27 6.91
CA LYS A 18 -10.71 -19.86 5.61
C LYS A 18 -12.21 -19.80 5.35
N GLU A 19 -13.04 -20.25 6.29
CA GLU A 19 -14.51 -20.22 6.17
C GLU A 19 -15.03 -18.79 5.98
N ARG A 20 -14.45 -17.81 6.69
CA ARG A 20 -14.80 -16.39 6.51
C ARG A 20 -14.44 -15.89 5.11
N LEU A 21 -13.27 -16.27 4.59
CA LEU A 21 -12.85 -15.89 3.25
C LEU A 21 -13.73 -16.52 2.17
N GLU A 22 -14.12 -17.79 2.35
CA GLU A 22 -15.03 -18.51 1.44
C GLU A 22 -16.41 -17.85 1.40
N LYS A 23 -17.01 -17.56 2.56
CA LYS A 23 -18.28 -16.82 2.64
C LYS A 23 -18.20 -15.46 1.95
N ASN A 24 -17.11 -14.74 2.16
CA ASN A 24 -16.89 -13.46 1.48
C ASN A 24 -16.77 -13.64 -0.04
N TYR A 25 -16.06 -14.67 -0.49
CA TYR A 25 -15.87 -14.97 -1.90
C TYR A 25 -17.18 -15.35 -2.60
N GLU A 26 -18.10 -16.06 -1.94
CA GLU A 26 -19.40 -16.47 -2.50
C GLU A 26 -20.34 -15.30 -2.81
N THR A 27 -20.08 -14.11 -2.26
CA THR A 27 -20.89 -12.92 -2.55
C THR A 27 -20.70 -12.48 -4.00
N ARG A 28 -21.80 -12.19 -4.71
CA ARG A 28 -21.79 -11.86 -6.15
C ARG A 28 -20.90 -10.65 -6.48
N GLU A 29 -20.95 -9.61 -5.65
CA GLU A 29 -20.11 -8.42 -5.78
C GLU A 29 -18.61 -8.76 -5.73
N ASN A 30 -18.22 -9.66 -4.82
CA ASN A 30 -16.83 -10.07 -4.68
C ASN A 30 -16.37 -10.97 -5.84
N GLN A 31 -17.25 -11.79 -6.42
CA GLN A 31 -16.96 -12.57 -7.64
C GLN A 31 -16.70 -11.67 -8.84
N GLU A 32 -17.52 -10.62 -9.01
CA GLU A 32 -17.34 -9.62 -10.07
C GLU A 32 -15.97 -8.94 -9.92
N ILE A 33 -15.60 -8.53 -8.69
CA ILE A 33 -14.27 -7.98 -8.40
C ILE A 33 -13.15 -9.00 -8.71
N TYR A 34 -13.37 -10.28 -8.34
CA TYR A 34 -12.36 -11.33 -8.52
C TYR A 34 -12.08 -11.66 -9.99
N THR A 35 -13.05 -11.42 -10.87
CA THR A 35 -12.89 -11.64 -12.31
C THR A 35 -11.75 -10.80 -12.89
N HIS A 36 -11.57 -9.57 -12.39
CA HIS A 36 -10.48 -8.68 -12.79
C HIS A 36 -9.08 -9.18 -12.41
N ARG A 37 -8.98 -10.18 -11.51
CA ARG A 37 -7.69 -10.72 -11.07
C ARG A 37 -6.94 -11.39 -12.22
N LYS A 38 -7.66 -12.10 -13.10
CA LYS A 38 -7.09 -12.76 -14.28
C LYS A 38 -6.45 -11.77 -15.24
N GLU A 39 -7.08 -10.61 -15.41
CA GLU A 39 -6.62 -9.57 -16.33
C GLU A 39 -5.48 -8.73 -15.75
N ARG A 40 -5.56 -8.40 -14.46
CA ARG A 40 -4.65 -7.41 -13.85
C ARG A 40 -3.50 -8.04 -13.08
N ALA A 41 -3.76 -9.07 -12.29
CA ALA A 41 -2.79 -9.60 -11.34
C ALA A 41 -2.03 -10.79 -11.90
N GLU A 42 -2.66 -11.68 -12.66
CA GLU A 42 -1.99 -12.90 -13.13
C GLU A 42 -0.89 -12.61 -14.16
N LEU A 43 -1.06 -11.59 -15.01
CA LEU A 43 -0.04 -11.14 -15.96
C LEU A 43 1.28 -10.67 -15.31
N PRO A 44 1.28 -9.72 -14.35
CA PRO A 44 2.52 -9.28 -13.71
C PRO A 44 3.18 -10.42 -12.93
N PHE A 45 2.41 -11.27 -12.24
CA PHE A 45 2.99 -12.43 -11.55
C PHE A 45 3.64 -13.42 -12.51
N GLY A 46 3.01 -13.68 -13.66
CA GLY A 46 3.58 -14.53 -14.71
C GLY A 46 4.87 -13.93 -15.28
N HIS A 47 4.88 -12.63 -15.54
CA HIS A 47 6.04 -11.92 -16.08
C HIS A 47 7.22 -11.93 -15.10
N ILE A 48 6.97 -11.63 -13.82
CA ILE A 48 8.01 -11.64 -12.78
C ILE A 48 8.59 -13.06 -12.63
N LYS A 49 7.74 -14.09 -12.57
CA LYS A 49 8.20 -15.45 -12.32
C LYS A 49 8.91 -16.08 -13.51
N ARG A 50 8.42 -15.87 -14.74
CA ARG A 50 8.95 -16.54 -15.94
C ARG A 50 9.93 -15.68 -16.75
N ASN A 51 9.63 -14.40 -16.97
CA ASN A 51 10.47 -13.55 -17.81
C ASN A 51 11.61 -12.91 -17.03
N LEU A 52 11.37 -12.47 -15.79
CA LEU A 52 12.44 -11.98 -14.90
C LEU A 52 13.17 -13.11 -14.16
N GLY A 53 12.77 -14.37 -14.35
CA GLY A 53 13.42 -15.53 -13.74
C GLY A 53 13.26 -15.64 -12.21
N ALA A 54 12.38 -14.87 -11.59
CA ALA A 54 12.16 -14.85 -10.14
C ALA A 54 11.26 -16.01 -9.65
N GLY A 55 11.47 -17.21 -10.17
CA GLY A 55 10.75 -18.41 -9.73
C GLY A 55 11.19 -18.92 -8.35
N ARG A 56 12.36 -18.48 -7.88
CA ARG A 56 12.93 -18.82 -6.57
C ARG A 56 13.56 -17.57 -5.95
N PHE A 57 13.41 -17.42 -4.64
CA PHE A 57 14.11 -16.39 -3.87
C PHE A 57 15.54 -16.83 -3.57
N LEU A 58 16.46 -15.88 -3.53
CA LEU A 58 17.88 -16.17 -3.25
C LEU A 58 18.14 -16.15 -1.75
N LEU A 59 17.50 -15.22 -1.05
CA LEU A 59 17.60 -15.05 0.40
C LEU A 59 16.55 -15.86 1.15
N ARG A 60 16.84 -16.10 2.44
CA ARG A 60 15.93 -16.76 3.39
C ARG A 60 15.55 -15.80 4.51
N GLY A 61 14.30 -15.90 4.97
CA GLY A 61 13.72 -15.03 5.99
C GLY A 61 12.81 -13.96 5.36
N GLN A 62 11.69 -13.66 6.04
CA GLN A 62 10.62 -12.83 5.50
C GLN A 62 11.09 -11.42 5.13
N GLU A 63 11.88 -10.77 5.97
CA GLU A 63 12.39 -9.42 5.70
C GLU A 63 13.23 -9.35 4.43
N LYS A 64 14.13 -10.33 4.23
CA LYS A 64 15.01 -10.39 3.07
C LYS A 64 14.24 -10.72 1.79
N VAL A 65 13.30 -11.66 1.87
CA VAL A 65 12.41 -12.00 0.73
C VAL A 65 11.52 -10.82 0.36
N ASN A 66 11.06 -10.03 1.33
CA ASN A 66 10.32 -8.80 1.07
C ASN A 66 11.18 -7.78 0.33
N ALA A 67 12.45 -7.63 0.71
CA ALA A 67 13.39 -6.76 0.01
C ALA A 67 13.58 -7.22 -1.46
N GLU A 68 13.82 -8.50 -1.71
CA GLU A 68 13.91 -9.05 -3.08
C GLU A 68 12.63 -8.78 -3.89
N THR A 69 11.47 -9.03 -3.28
CA THR A 69 10.17 -8.83 -3.93
C THR A 69 9.94 -7.36 -4.27
N SER A 70 10.36 -6.43 -3.41
CA SER A 70 10.25 -4.98 -3.65
C SER A 70 11.10 -4.52 -4.84
N ILE A 71 12.30 -5.09 -5.00
CA ILE A 71 13.18 -4.81 -6.14
C ILE A 71 12.54 -5.35 -7.43
N LEU A 72 12.06 -6.59 -7.42
CA LEU A 72 11.39 -7.19 -8.58
C LEU A 72 10.17 -6.40 -9.03
N ALA A 73 9.35 -5.93 -8.08
CA ALA A 73 8.19 -5.10 -8.37
C ALA A 73 8.60 -3.75 -8.99
N THR A 74 9.64 -3.12 -8.46
CA THR A 74 10.17 -1.85 -8.99
C THR A 74 10.68 -2.01 -10.43
N VAL A 75 11.45 -3.07 -10.69
CA VAL A 75 11.95 -3.36 -12.03
C VAL A 75 10.80 -3.61 -13.00
N PHE A 76 9.83 -4.44 -12.63
CA PHE A 76 8.65 -4.71 -13.46
C PHE A 76 7.88 -3.42 -13.79
N ASN A 77 7.61 -2.58 -12.80
CA ASN A 77 6.90 -1.32 -13.00
C ASN A 77 7.67 -0.38 -13.93
N THR A 78 8.99 -0.27 -13.75
CA THR A 78 9.84 0.58 -14.60
C THR A 78 9.86 0.09 -16.04
N SER A 79 10.05 -1.22 -16.26
CA SER A 79 10.00 -1.81 -17.59
C SER A 79 8.64 -1.62 -18.27
N ARG A 80 7.53 -1.74 -17.51
CA ARG A 80 6.18 -1.51 -18.05
C ARG A 80 5.91 -0.05 -18.37
N MET A 81 6.34 0.88 -17.52
CA MET A 81 6.24 2.31 -17.82
C MET A 81 6.99 2.64 -19.11
N LEU A 82 8.21 2.13 -19.28
CA LEU A 82 9.01 2.32 -20.49
C LEU A 82 8.29 1.75 -21.72
N THR A 83 7.68 0.58 -21.60
CA THR A 83 6.96 -0.04 -22.74
C THR A 83 5.68 0.72 -23.10
N LEU A 84 4.96 1.25 -22.12
CA LEU A 84 3.66 1.90 -22.34
C LEU A 84 3.79 3.36 -22.79
N LEU A 85 4.73 4.10 -22.20
CA LEU A 85 4.86 5.55 -22.37
C LEU A 85 6.05 5.91 -23.26
N GLY A 86 7.01 5.00 -23.44
CA GLY A 86 8.30 5.34 -24.04
C GLY A 86 9.17 6.19 -23.10
N ILE A 87 10.41 6.42 -23.52
CA ILE A 87 11.36 7.25 -22.74
C ILE A 87 10.87 8.70 -22.68
N ASP A 88 10.46 9.25 -23.83
CA ASP A 88 9.99 10.63 -23.93
C ASP A 88 8.73 10.87 -23.10
N GLY A 89 7.78 9.92 -23.14
CA GLY A 89 6.55 10.00 -22.35
C GLY A 89 6.81 9.95 -20.85
N ILE A 90 7.83 9.21 -20.39
CA ILE A 90 8.24 9.21 -18.98
C ILE A 90 8.86 10.56 -18.61
N ILE A 91 9.78 11.10 -19.42
CA ILE A 91 10.44 12.38 -19.14
C ILE A 91 9.41 13.52 -19.05
N ASP A 92 8.46 13.57 -20.00
CA ASP A 92 7.38 14.56 -19.98
C ASP A 92 6.51 14.43 -18.71
N LYS A 93 6.13 13.19 -18.33
CA LYS A 93 5.31 12.98 -17.13
C LYS A 93 6.05 13.31 -15.85
N MET A 94 7.31 12.91 -15.75
CA MET A 94 8.15 13.21 -14.58
C MET A 94 8.44 14.71 -14.47
N GLY A 95 8.66 15.40 -15.59
CA GLY A 95 8.80 16.86 -15.63
C GLY A 95 7.56 17.59 -15.10
N LYS A 96 6.37 17.12 -15.48
CA LYS A 96 5.08 17.64 -14.99
C LYS A 96 4.82 17.33 -13.50
N VAL A 97 5.28 16.18 -13.01
CA VAL A 97 5.19 15.84 -11.58
C VAL A 97 6.13 16.72 -10.76
N GLY A 98 7.33 17.01 -11.28
CA GLY A 98 8.29 17.90 -10.64
C GLY A 98 7.77 19.33 -10.46
N SER A 99 7.11 19.90 -11.48
CA SER A 99 6.50 21.22 -11.38
C SER A 99 5.32 21.28 -10.41
N GLY A 100 4.49 20.22 -10.37
CA GLY A 100 3.36 20.11 -9.42
C GLY A 100 3.77 19.91 -7.96
N PHE A 101 5.01 19.48 -7.69
CA PHE A 101 5.54 19.36 -6.32
C PHE A 101 5.91 20.73 -5.73
N GLY A 102 6.44 21.64 -6.57
CA GLY A 102 6.79 23.00 -6.18
C GLY A 102 5.57 23.84 -5.77
N GLU A 103 4.49 23.77 -6.56
CA GLU A 103 3.28 24.56 -6.28
C GLU A 103 2.55 24.13 -4.98
N LYS A 104 2.62 22.85 -4.61
CA LYS A 104 2.01 22.36 -3.36
C LYS A 104 2.83 22.78 -2.15
N HIS A 105 4.15 22.68 -2.24
CA HIS A 105 5.05 23.08 -1.16
C HIS A 105 4.99 24.58 -0.86
N GLU A 106 4.84 25.43 -1.89
CA GLU A 106 4.73 26.88 -1.72
C GLU A 106 3.41 27.29 -1.04
N LYS A 107 2.30 26.64 -1.40
CA LYS A 107 0.99 26.84 -0.76
C LYS A 107 0.98 26.34 0.69
N ASP A 108 1.64 25.23 0.97
CA ASP A 108 1.75 24.68 2.33
C ASP A 108 2.62 25.56 3.25
N ILE A 109 3.68 26.18 2.71
CA ILE A 109 4.51 27.16 3.45
C ILE A 109 3.70 28.43 3.73
N ALA A 110 2.98 28.97 2.75
CA ALA A 110 2.16 30.17 2.92
C ALA A 110 1.03 29.96 3.94
N ASN A 111 0.37 28.80 3.89
CA ASN A 111 -0.69 28.45 4.84
C ASN A 111 -0.15 28.24 6.27
N ASN A 112 1.04 27.65 6.43
CA ASN A 112 1.68 27.49 7.73
C ASN A 112 2.18 28.84 8.32
N LEU A 113 2.69 29.76 7.48
CA LEU A 113 3.05 31.11 7.90
C LEU A 113 1.81 31.92 8.33
N LEU A 114 0.71 31.82 7.57
CA LEU A 114 -0.57 32.44 7.93
C LEU A 114 -1.10 31.87 9.26
N ALA A 115 -1.09 30.56 9.43
CA ALA A 115 -1.50 29.90 10.67
C ALA A 115 -0.63 30.32 11.87
N ALA A 116 0.70 30.40 11.72
CA ALA A 116 1.61 30.89 12.75
C ALA A 116 1.33 32.35 13.14
N SER A 117 0.95 33.20 12.17
CA SER A 117 0.59 34.60 12.41
C SER A 117 -0.74 34.76 13.16
N LEU A 118 -1.68 33.83 12.97
CA LEU A 118 -2.97 33.80 13.67
C LEU A 118 -2.81 33.28 15.11
N ILE A 119 -2.00 32.24 15.31
CA ILE A 119 -1.62 31.75 16.64
C ILE A 119 -0.90 32.85 17.44
N GLY A 120 -0.03 33.64 16.79
CA GLY A 120 0.64 34.78 17.41
C GLY A 120 -0.28 35.95 17.79
N ARG A 121 -1.48 36.06 17.20
CA ARG A 121 -2.50 37.04 17.59
C ARG A 121 -3.33 36.56 18.77
N GLU A 122 -3.72 35.28 18.83
CA GLU A 122 -4.43 34.71 19.99
C GLU A 122 -3.59 34.71 21.27
N ILE A 123 -2.26 34.58 21.17
CA ILE A 123 -1.38 34.62 22.36
C ILE A 123 -1.30 36.04 22.98
N LYS A 124 -1.63 37.12 22.24
CA LYS A 124 -1.71 38.48 22.82
C LYS A 124 -2.97 38.70 23.66
N ASP A 125 -4.02 37.90 23.43
CA ASP A 125 -5.25 37.92 24.21
C ASP A 125 -5.20 36.86 25.34
N GLY A 126 -4.17 36.92 26.17
CA GLY A 126 -4.26 36.58 27.58
C GLY A 126 -4.58 35.14 28.03
N GLN A 127 -4.55 34.10 27.18
CA GLN A 127 -4.65 32.71 27.63
C GLN A 127 -3.41 31.86 27.29
N LYS A 128 -2.70 31.47 28.34
CA LYS A 128 -1.49 30.63 28.29
C LYS A 128 -1.89 29.16 28.15
N ILE A 129 -2.03 28.65 26.93
CA ILE A 129 -2.28 27.22 26.67
C ILE A 129 -0.99 26.43 26.93
N ARG A 130 -1.02 25.50 27.88
CA ARG A 130 0.14 24.67 28.26
C ARG A 130 0.18 23.41 27.41
N CYS A 131 0.90 23.42 26.30
CA CYS A 131 1.08 22.24 25.46
C CYS A 131 1.99 21.21 26.15
N SER A 132 1.46 20.03 26.43
CA SER A 132 2.21 18.85 26.90
C SER A 132 2.24 17.81 25.78
N ILE A 133 3.42 17.44 25.31
CA ILE A 133 3.57 16.36 24.32
C ILE A 133 3.39 15.01 25.02
N LYS A 134 2.29 14.30 24.72
CA LYS A 134 2.14 12.87 25.06
C LYS A 134 1.95 12.06 23.78
N ASN A 135 2.76 11.02 23.59
CA ASN A 135 2.66 10.06 22.49
C ASN A 135 2.64 10.66 21.06
N GLY A 136 3.41 11.73 20.83
CA GLY A 136 3.66 12.24 19.47
C GLY A 136 2.47 12.87 18.76
N ARG A 137 1.36 13.16 19.45
CA ARG A 137 0.27 13.99 18.92
C ARG A 137 0.03 15.18 19.86
N PRO A 138 -0.11 16.40 19.34
CA PRO A 138 -0.47 17.54 20.16
C PRO A 138 -1.94 17.44 20.57
N SER A 139 -2.20 17.47 21.87
CA SER A 139 -3.54 17.65 22.45
C SER A 139 -3.59 19.04 23.08
N PHE A 140 -4.68 19.77 22.89
CA PHE A 140 -4.90 21.10 23.46
C PHE A 140 -6.00 20.98 24.55
N GLU A 141 -5.72 21.48 25.76
CA GLU A 141 -6.69 21.74 26.84
C GLU A 141 -6.83 23.25 27.03
#